data_AF-A0A3M6UA48-F1
#
_entry.id   AF-A0A3M6UA48-F1
#
_cell.length_a   1.000
_cell.length_b   1.000
_cell.length_c   1.000
_cell.angle_alpha   90.00
_cell.angle_beta   90.00
_cell.angle_gamma   90.00
#
_symmetry.space_group_name_H-M   'P 1'
#
loop_
_entity.id
_entity.type
_entity.pdbx_description
1 polymer ?
#
loop_
_entity_poly.entity_id
_entity_poly.type
_entity_poly.pdbx_seq_one_letter_code
_entity_poly.pdbx_strand_id
1 'polypeptide(L)'
;RLGLTFLKPRIAAWRYQRGSRSLAYNLANPFSQEQNENSHHTAGLNTAEEEDYDVPEELEDIIEKLLTGLRDRDTVVRWSAAKGIGRITGRLPQELADQIVENVLELFSTRESDCGWHGGCLALAELGRRGLLLPDRLPEVVPVVLKALSYDEMRGTYSVGSHVRDGACYVCWSFARAYDPQEIQPHVHGISRSLSTAAFHPLSLLSVLASHFSWKGWDLRALDEEAQ
;
A
#
# COMPACT_ATOMS: atom_id res chain seq x y z
N ARG A 1 19.76 0.26 -0.85
CA ARG A 1 20.32 -0.04 0.51
C ARG A 1 21.28 1.05 0.97
N LEU A 2 22.07 1.65 0.06
CA LEU A 2 22.95 2.80 0.35
C LEU A 2 22.22 3.96 1.03
N GLY A 3 21.02 4.35 0.58
CA GLY A 3 20.23 5.42 1.26
C GLY A 3 19.99 5.22 2.76
N LEU A 4 20.05 3.97 3.26
CA LEU A 4 19.86 3.66 4.68
C LEU A 4 21.12 3.86 5.53
N THR A 5 22.29 4.10 4.93
CA THR A 5 23.50 4.46 5.68
C THR A 5 23.49 5.92 6.11
N PHE A 6 22.78 6.76 5.37
CA PHE A 6 22.61 8.18 5.67
C PHE A 6 21.58 8.45 6.77
N LEU A 7 20.68 7.49 7.03
CA LEU A 7 19.62 7.63 8.03
C LEU A 7 19.86 6.73 9.25
N LYS A 8 19.81 7.32 10.45
CA LYS A 8 19.84 6.55 11.70
C LYS A 8 18.71 5.51 11.73
N PRO A 9 18.95 4.26 12.19
CA PRO A 9 17.89 3.28 12.37
C PRO A 9 16.86 3.79 13.39
N ARG A 10 15.70 4.25 12.91
CA ARG A 10 14.57 4.69 13.73
C ARG A 10 13.26 4.18 13.15
N ILE A 11 12.25 4.06 14.00
CA ILE A 11 10.87 3.83 13.60
C ILE A 11 10.18 5.17 13.75
N ALA A 12 9.65 5.71 12.66
CA ALA A 12 8.86 6.93 12.66
C ALA A 12 7.67 6.83 13.64
N ALA A 13 7.54 7.81 14.53
CA ALA A 13 6.44 7.86 15.50
C ALA A 13 5.07 8.14 14.85
N TRP A 14 5.06 8.89 13.74
CA TRP A 14 3.87 9.22 12.95
C TRP A 14 3.29 8.03 12.19
N ARG A 15 4.02 6.92 12.09
CA ARG A 15 3.59 5.72 11.35
C ARG A 15 2.29 5.18 11.91
N TYR A 16 1.35 4.86 11.02
CA TYR A 16 0.11 4.19 11.39
C TYR A 16 0.37 2.81 12.03
N GLN A 17 -0.19 2.59 13.22
CA GLN A 17 -0.13 1.35 13.96
C GLN A 17 -1.54 0.82 14.24
N ARG A 18 -1.90 -0.28 13.59
CA ARG A 18 -3.15 -1.00 13.91
C ARG A 18 -2.98 -1.76 15.23
N GLY A 19 -3.36 -1.12 16.34
CA GLY A 19 -3.45 -1.71 17.68
C GLY A 19 -2.15 -2.34 18.20
N SER A 20 -2.15 -2.80 19.46
CA SER A 20 -0.97 -3.41 20.09
C SER A 20 -0.63 -4.76 19.45
N ARG A 21 0.35 -4.76 18.54
CA ARG A 21 0.95 -5.99 17.98
C ARG A 21 1.94 -6.66 18.92
N SER A 22 2.12 -6.14 20.13
CA SER A 22 2.93 -6.78 21.15
C SER A 22 2.16 -7.98 21.69
N LEU A 23 2.51 -9.16 21.17
CA LEU A 23 2.00 -10.43 21.67
C LEU A 23 2.22 -10.55 23.19
N ALA A 24 3.34 -10.04 23.70
CA ALA A 24 3.65 -10.00 25.14
C ALA A 24 2.67 -9.12 25.93
N TYR A 25 2.27 -7.96 25.38
CA TYR A 25 1.27 -7.10 26.00
C TYR A 25 -0.13 -7.75 25.98
N ASN A 26 -0.50 -8.36 24.85
CA ASN A 26 -1.77 -9.06 24.71
C ASN A 26 -1.86 -10.32 25.61
N LEU A 27 -0.73 -10.98 25.88
CA LEU A 27 -0.65 -12.07 26.86
C LEU A 27 -0.67 -11.58 28.31
N ALA A 28 -0.04 -10.44 28.61
CA ALA A 28 0.01 -9.89 29.96
C ALA A 28 -1.33 -9.28 30.39
N ASN A 29 -2.10 -8.76 29.43
CA ASN A 29 -3.34 -8.05 29.67
C ASN A 29 -4.50 -8.63 28.83
N PRO A 30 -4.96 -9.86 29.11
CA PRO A 30 -6.01 -10.53 28.34
C PRO A 30 -7.39 -9.86 28.45
N PHE A 31 -7.61 -8.95 29.41
CA PHE A 31 -8.89 -8.29 29.68
C PHE A 31 -8.96 -6.81 29.25
N SER A 32 -7.92 -6.26 28.63
CA SER A 32 -7.91 -4.84 28.21
C SER A 32 -8.68 -4.55 26.91
N GLN A 33 -9.38 -5.54 26.34
CA GLN A 33 -10.06 -5.38 25.05
C GLN A 33 -11.22 -4.36 25.09
N GLU A 34 -11.78 -4.05 26.26
CA GLU A 34 -12.94 -3.13 26.38
C GLU A 34 -12.58 -1.64 26.48
N GLN A 35 -11.30 -1.26 26.64
CA GLN A 35 -10.91 0.16 26.77
C GLN A 35 -10.20 0.75 25.55
N ASN A 36 -10.00 -0.04 24.49
CA ASN A 36 -9.26 0.43 23.30
C ASN A 36 -10.15 1.15 22.26
N GLU A 37 -11.47 1.20 22.45
CA GLU A 37 -12.38 1.93 21.55
C GLU A 37 -12.26 3.46 21.67
N ASN A 38 -11.70 3.98 22.77
CA ASN A 38 -11.62 5.44 23.02
C ASN A 38 -10.24 6.08 22.81
N SER A 39 -9.26 5.35 22.27
CA SER A 39 -7.93 5.92 21.97
C SER A 39 -7.78 6.38 20.51
N HIS A 40 -8.84 6.27 19.70
CA HIS A 40 -8.77 6.47 18.24
C HIS A 40 -8.83 7.93 17.75
N HIS A 41 -8.85 8.91 18.65
CA HIS A 41 -8.72 10.33 18.31
C HIS A 41 -7.66 11.02 19.16
N THR A 42 -6.40 10.66 18.93
CA THR A 42 -5.26 11.55 19.20
C THR A 42 -4.24 11.45 18.07
N ALA A 43 -4.70 11.68 16.85
CA ALA A 43 -3.89 12.35 15.82
C ALA A 43 -3.76 13.85 16.17
N GLY A 44 -3.31 14.12 17.40
CA GLY A 44 -3.24 15.45 17.99
C GLY A 44 -1.90 15.63 18.66
N LEU A 45 -1.02 16.35 17.96
CA LEU A 45 0.14 17.05 18.49
C LEU A 45 1.04 16.26 19.47
N ASN A 46 1.93 15.44 18.91
CA ASN A 46 3.31 15.47 19.40
C ASN A 46 4.16 16.19 18.35
N THR A 47 3.93 17.49 18.21
CA THR A 47 4.89 18.47 17.65
C THR A 47 6.06 18.68 18.63
N ALA A 48 6.54 17.58 19.22
CA ALA A 48 7.56 17.56 20.25
C ALA A 48 8.68 16.63 19.78
N GLU A 49 9.21 16.98 18.61
CA GLU A 49 10.60 17.33 18.38
C GLU A 49 10.69 17.47 16.86
N GLU A 50 10.50 18.70 16.36
CA GLU A 50 11.14 19.11 15.11
C GLU A 50 12.66 19.00 15.35
N GLU A 51 13.17 17.76 15.40
CA GLU A 51 14.59 17.52 15.23
C GLU A 51 14.90 18.10 13.86
N ASP A 52 15.80 19.07 13.81
CA ASP A 52 16.39 19.63 12.60
C ASP A 52 16.80 18.46 11.69
N TYR A 53 15.93 18.12 10.73
CA TYR A 53 16.08 16.96 9.86
C TYR A 53 17.10 17.34 8.80
N ASP A 54 18.37 17.16 9.12
CA ASP A 54 19.46 17.27 8.15
C ASP A 54 19.40 16.05 7.22
N VAL A 55 18.44 16.06 6.30
CA VAL A 55 18.30 15.07 5.23
C VAL A 55 19.36 15.40 4.19
N PRO A 56 20.38 14.54 4.00
CA PRO A 56 21.44 14.85 3.04
C PRO A 56 20.89 14.93 1.62
N GLU A 57 21.39 15.86 0.81
CA GLU A 57 21.00 16.02 -0.61
C GLU A 57 21.14 14.70 -1.38
N GLU A 58 22.14 13.87 -1.05
CA GLU A 58 22.33 12.57 -1.69
C GLU A 58 21.16 11.60 -1.44
N LEU A 59 20.35 11.82 -0.40
CA LEU A 59 19.15 11.03 -0.18
C LEU A 59 18.05 11.38 -1.18
N GLU A 60 17.93 12.66 -1.56
CA GLU A 60 16.96 13.11 -2.55
C GLU A 60 17.26 12.47 -3.91
N ASP A 61 18.53 12.47 -4.34
CA ASP A 61 19.00 11.77 -5.54
C ASP A 61 18.63 10.28 -5.51
N ILE A 62 18.78 9.64 -4.34
CA ILE A 62 18.42 8.23 -4.17
C ILE A 62 16.91 8.03 -4.27
N ILE A 63 16.10 8.93 -3.70
CA ILE A 63 14.64 8.88 -3.78
C ILE A 63 14.19 9.07 -5.23
N GLU A 64 14.72 10.06 -5.94
CA GLU A 64 14.45 10.31 -7.35
C GLU A 64 14.82 9.08 -8.21
N LYS A 65 15.99 8.48 -7.95
CA LYS A 65 16.41 7.28 -8.67
C LYS A 65 15.48 6.09 -8.42
N LEU A 66 14.96 5.95 -7.20
CA LEU A 66 13.98 4.92 -6.87
C LEU A 66 12.62 5.21 -7.53
N LEU A 67 12.14 6.45 -7.52
CA LEU A 67 10.91 6.87 -8.21
C LEU A 67 10.99 6.64 -9.72
N THR A 68 12.15 6.91 -10.32
CA THR A 68 12.43 6.56 -11.71
C THR A 68 12.42 5.04 -11.91
N GLY A 69 13.03 4.29 -10.98
CA GLY A 69 13.05 2.82 -11.00
C GLY A 69 11.67 2.15 -10.91
N LEU A 70 10.64 2.85 -10.41
CA LEU A 70 9.25 2.35 -10.46
C LEU A 70 8.71 2.25 -11.89
N ARG A 71 9.28 2.99 -12.85
CA ARG A 71 8.89 3.00 -14.26
C ARG A 71 9.74 2.05 -15.12
N ASP A 72 10.66 1.30 -14.51
CA ASP A 72 11.56 0.41 -15.24
C ASP A 72 10.79 -0.71 -15.96
N ARG A 73 11.35 -1.25 -17.05
CA ARG A 73 10.74 -2.35 -17.81
C ARG A 73 10.81 -3.67 -17.05
N ASP A 74 11.86 -3.87 -16.26
CA ASP A 74 12.07 -5.08 -15.46
C ASP A 74 11.29 -5.00 -14.14
N THR A 75 10.44 -6.00 -13.91
CA THR A 75 9.69 -6.17 -12.66
C THR A 75 10.60 -6.25 -11.43
N VAL A 76 11.80 -6.85 -11.56
CA VAL A 76 12.74 -6.97 -10.44
C VAL A 76 13.23 -5.59 -10.01
N VAL A 77 13.48 -4.70 -10.97
CA VAL A 77 13.89 -3.32 -10.70
C VAL A 77 12.74 -2.56 -10.04
N ARG A 78 11.53 -2.63 -10.60
CA ARG A 78 10.33 -1.98 -10.02
C ARG A 78 10.05 -2.44 -8.59
N TRP A 79 10.09 -3.75 -8.35
CA TRP A 79 9.90 -4.32 -7.01
C TRP A 79 10.98 -3.87 -6.03
N SER A 80 12.23 -3.89 -6.47
CA SER A 80 13.37 -3.43 -5.66
C SER A 80 13.28 -1.95 -5.32
N ALA A 81 12.84 -1.13 -6.28
CA ALA A 81 12.60 0.30 -6.11
C ALA A 81 11.48 0.55 -5.09
N ALA A 82 10.32 -0.10 -5.26
CA ALA A 82 9.20 -0.02 -4.31
C ALA A 82 9.61 -0.45 -2.89
N LYS A 83 10.37 -1.54 -2.76
CA LYS A 83 10.92 -2.00 -1.47
C LYS A 83 11.95 -1.03 -0.90
N GLY A 84 12.66 -0.30 -1.75
CA GLY A 84 13.60 0.77 -1.38
C GLY A 84 12.86 1.95 -0.79
N ILE A 85 11.87 2.47 -1.51
CA ILE A 85 10.99 3.57 -1.11
C ILE A 85 10.39 3.28 0.27
N GLY A 86 9.69 2.15 0.43
CA GLY A 86 9.08 1.81 1.72
C GLY A 86 10.09 1.65 2.88
N ARG A 87 11.39 1.40 2.63
CA ARG A 87 12.41 1.39 3.69
C ARG A 87 12.90 2.80 4.05
N ILE A 88 13.08 3.65 3.05
CA ILE A 88 13.57 5.02 3.24
C ILE A 88 12.47 5.88 3.86
N THR A 89 11.25 5.83 3.29
CA THR A 89 10.08 6.58 3.80
C THR A 89 9.80 6.31 5.27
N GLY A 90 10.03 5.09 5.77
CA GLY A 90 9.83 4.76 7.19
C GLY A 90 10.85 5.36 8.16
N ARG A 91 11.85 6.08 7.66
CA ARG A 91 12.87 6.81 8.44
C ARG A 91 12.82 8.32 8.21
N LEU A 92 11.96 8.78 7.31
CA LEU A 92 11.79 10.19 6.98
C LEU A 92 10.78 10.86 7.92
N PRO A 93 10.81 12.20 8.04
CA PRO A 93 9.75 12.96 8.66
C PRO A 93 8.44 12.80 7.89
N GLN A 94 7.32 13.13 8.55
CA GLN A 94 5.99 12.91 8.00
C GLN A 94 5.78 13.72 6.72
N GLU A 95 6.27 14.97 6.66
CA GLU A 95 6.10 15.85 5.50
C GLU A 95 6.76 15.26 4.25
N LEU A 96 8.00 14.78 4.37
CA LEU A 96 8.70 14.15 3.23
C LEU A 96 8.09 12.80 2.86
N ALA A 97 7.58 12.05 3.84
CA ALA A 97 6.91 10.80 3.55
C ALA A 97 5.61 11.02 2.75
N ASP A 98 4.87 12.07 3.09
CA ASP A 98 3.65 12.47 2.39
C ASP A 98 3.95 12.94 0.96
N GLN A 99 5.01 13.73 0.75
CA GLN A 99 5.50 14.08 -0.60
C GLN A 99 5.85 12.84 -1.44
N ILE A 100 6.44 11.80 -0.84
CA ILE A 100 6.70 10.54 -1.56
C ILE A 100 5.39 9.86 -1.97
N VAL A 101 4.35 9.89 -1.13
CA VAL A 101 3.02 9.35 -1.47
C VAL A 101 2.45 10.10 -2.67
N GLU A 102 2.52 11.43 -2.67
CA GLU A 102 2.05 12.28 -3.79
C GLU A 102 2.78 11.93 -5.09
N ASN A 103 4.11 11.85 -5.07
CA ASN A 103 4.91 11.41 -6.24
C ASN A 103 4.54 10.01 -6.74
N VAL A 104 4.18 9.09 -5.84
CA VAL A 104 3.70 7.75 -6.22
C VAL A 104 2.30 7.81 -6.84
N LEU A 105 1.43 8.71 -6.38
CA LEU A 105 0.10 8.90 -6.97
C LEU A 105 0.15 9.48 -8.39
N GLU A 106 1.16 10.30 -8.70
CA GLU A 106 1.39 10.81 -10.06
C GLU A 106 1.64 9.71 -11.10
N LEU A 107 2.16 8.53 -10.67
CA LEU A 107 2.38 7.36 -11.54
C LEU A 107 1.09 6.82 -12.15
N PHE A 108 -0.06 7.14 -11.57
CA PHE A 108 -1.37 6.69 -12.05
C PHE A 108 -2.05 7.70 -12.98
N SER A 109 -1.29 8.68 -13.49
CA SER A 109 -1.78 9.55 -14.55
C SER A 109 -1.95 8.78 -15.85
N THR A 110 -2.84 9.24 -16.72
CA THR A 110 -3.06 8.63 -18.04
C THR A 110 -1.89 8.83 -19.00
N ARG A 111 -0.89 9.63 -18.63
CA ARG A 111 0.34 9.87 -19.40
C ARG A 111 1.40 8.80 -19.13
N GLU A 112 1.25 8.05 -18.04
CA GLU A 112 2.20 7.03 -17.62
C GLU A 112 1.94 5.70 -18.30
N SER A 113 2.99 4.90 -18.43
CA SER A 113 2.92 3.56 -19.01
C SER A 113 2.35 2.53 -18.02
N ASP A 114 1.91 1.39 -18.55
CA ASP A 114 1.56 0.19 -17.79
C ASP A 114 2.64 -0.21 -16.75
N CYS A 115 3.92 -0.02 -17.09
CA CYS A 115 5.04 -0.24 -16.18
C CYS A 115 5.01 0.70 -14.97
N GLY A 116 4.72 1.99 -15.19
CA GLY A 116 4.61 3.01 -14.15
C GLY A 116 3.41 2.75 -13.23
N TRP A 117 2.24 2.43 -13.79
CA TRP A 117 1.05 2.06 -13.02
C TRP A 117 1.29 0.83 -12.14
N HIS A 118 1.94 -0.20 -12.68
CA HIS A 118 2.31 -1.39 -11.92
C HIS A 118 3.34 -1.07 -10.83
N GLY A 119 4.37 -0.28 -11.12
CA GLY A 119 5.33 0.20 -10.13
C GLY A 119 4.68 1.00 -9.00
N GLY A 120 3.73 1.87 -9.34
CA GLY A 120 2.91 2.61 -8.38
C GLY A 120 2.10 1.68 -7.47
N CYS A 121 1.47 0.65 -8.03
CA CYS A 121 0.76 -0.37 -7.23
C CYS A 121 1.70 -1.07 -6.23
N LEU A 122 2.89 -1.48 -6.69
CA LEU A 122 3.88 -2.07 -5.81
C LEU A 122 4.27 -1.09 -4.69
N ALA A 123 4.56 0.16 -5.01
CA ALA A 123 4.93 1.18 -4.02
C ALA A 123 3.81 1.43 -2.99
N LEU A 124 2.56 1.58 -3.43
CA LEU A 124 1.40 1.75 -2.53
C LEU A 124 1.25 0.56 -1.57
N ALA A 125 1.38 -0.67 -2.07
CA ALA A 125 1.33 -1.87 -1.23
C ALA A 125 2.47 -1.87 -0.18
N GLU A 126 3.67 -1.43 -0.58
CA GLU A 126 4.84 -1.32 0.31
C GLU A 126 4.65 -0.27 1.40
N LEU A 127 4.06 0.88 1.06
CA LEU A 127 3.78 1.97 1.99
C LEU A 127 2.66 1.58 2.97
N GLY A 128 1.54 1.05 2.46
CA GLY A 128 0.40 0.62 3.26
C GLY A 128 0.77 -0.46 4.29
N ARG A 129 1.43 -1.55 3.88
CA ARG A 129 1.81 -2.63 4.82
C ARG A 129 2.81 -2.19 5.89
N ARG A 130 3.52 -1.09 5.65
CA ARG A 130 4.46 -0.49 6.60
C ARG A 130 3.81 0.65 7.38
N GLY A 131 2.51 0.90 7.26
CA GLY A 131 1.83 1.99 7.95
C GLY A 131 2.37 3.38 7.60
N LEU A 132 3.02 3.52 6.44
CA LEU A 132 3.61 4.78 5.98
C LEU A 132 2.61 5.60 5.15
N LEU A 133 1.48 5.00 4.82
CA LEU A 133 0.34 5.65 4.20
C LEU A 133 -0.73 5.85 5.28
N LEU A 134 -0.96 7.10 5.67
CA LEU A 134 -1.92 7.46 6.71
C LEU A 134 -3.37 7.22 6.24
N PRO A 135 -4.30 6.87 7.15
CA PRO A 135 -5.71 6.68 6.81
C PRO A 135 -6.35 7.89 6.11
N ASP A 136 -5.93 9.11 6.44
CA ASP A 136 -6.43 10.36 5.85
C ASP A 136 -6.22 10.45 4.33
N ARG A 137 -5.22 9.73 3.80
CA ARG A 137 -4.93 9.66 2.36
C ARG A 137 -5.73 8.55 1.65
N LEU A 138 -6.43 7.66 2.36
CA LEU A 138 -7.23 6.59 1.75
C LEU A 138 -8.29 7.10 0.76
N PRO A 139 -9.02 8.20 1.03
CA PRO A 139 -9.99 8.75 0.07
C PRO A 139 -9.37 9.18 -1.27
N GLU A 140 -8.07 9.51 -1.29
CA GLU A 140 -7.34 9.87 -2.50
C GLU A 140 -6.75 8.63 -3.19
N VAL A 141 -6.20 7.69 -2.42
CA VAL A 141 -5.53 6.49 -2.93
C VAL A 141 -6.52 5.45 -3.45
N VAL A 142 -7.64 5.22 -2.77
CA VAL A 142 -8.60 4.16 -3.13
C VAL A 142 -9.15 4.35 -4.55
N PRO A 143 -9.63 5.54 -4.96
CA PRO A 143 -10.09 5.75 -6.34
C PRO A 143 -9.05 5.40 -7.39
N VAL A 144 -7.77 5.67 -7.10
CA VAL A 144 -6.65 5.34 -7.99
C VAL A 144 -6.45 3.82 -8.08
N VAL A 145 -6.53 3.11 -6.95
CA VAL A 145 -6.47 1.64 -6.92
C VAL A 145 -7.65 1.02 -7.69
N LEU A 146 -8.86 1.59 -7.58
CA LEU A 146 -10.02 1.12 -8.34
C LEU A 146 -9.81 1.29 -9.86
N LYS A 147 -9.21 2.40 -10.30
CA LYS A 147 -8.83 2.59 -11.71
C LYS A 147 -7.80 1.56 -12.15
N ALA A 148 -6.83 1.22 -11.29
CA ALA A 148 -5.81 0.21 -11.57
C ALA A 148 -6.39 -1.21 -11.66
N LEU A 149 -7.41 -1.54 -10.84
CA LEU A 149 -8.14 -2.82 -10.92
C LEU A 149 -8.89 -3.00 -12.24
N SER A 150 -9.38 -1.90 -12.83
CA SER A 150 -10.03 -1.87 -14.13
C SER A 150 -9.08 -1.47 -15.26
N TYR A 151 -7.77 -1.43 -15.03
CA TYR A 151 -6.83 -0.93 -16.04
C TYR A 151 -6.82 -1.85 -17.25
N ASP A 152 -7.05 -1.28 -18.42
CA ASP A 152 -6.99 -1.98 -19.69
C ASP A 152 -6.59 -1.01 -20.82
N GLU A 153 -5.40 -1.21 -21.39
CA GLU A 153 -4.87 -0.39 -22.47
C GLU A 153 -4.80 -1.23 -23.75
N MET A 154 -5.46 -0.80 -24.83
CA MET A 154 -5.35 -1.47 -26.13
C MET A 154 -4.08 -1.03 -26.84
N ARG A 155 -3.15 -1.97 -27.06
CA ARG A 155 -1.93 -1.76 -27.86
C ARG A 155 -2.03 -2.50 -29.18
N GLY A 156 -2.69 -1.86 -30.15
CA GLY A 156 -2.94 -2.46 -31.46
C GLY A 156 -3.97 -3.58 -31.39
N THR A 157 -3.52 -4.83 -31.52
CA THR A 157 -4.39 -6.02 -31.57
C THR A 157 -4.52 -6.77 -30.25
N TYR A 158 -3.79 -6.36 -29.21
CA TYR A 158 -3.83 -6.99 -27.88
C TYR A 158 -4.07 -5.95 -26.79
N SER A 159 -4.64 -6.40 -25.67
CA SER A 159 -4.82 -5.59 -24.46
C SER A 159 -3.64 -5.83 -23.51
N VAL A 160 -3.20 -4.75 -22.86
CA VAL A 160 -2.17 -4.74 -21.82
C VAL A 160 -2.80 -4.24 -20.54
N GLY A 161 -2.49 -4.90 -19.43
CA GLY A 161 -3.01 -4.47 -18.13
C GLY A 161 -3.11 -5.57 -17.08
N SER A 162 -2.97 -6.84 -17.45
CA SER A 162 -3.04 -7.95 -16.49
C SER A 162 -2.12 -7.76 -15.28
N HIS A 163 -0.86 -7.39 -15.52
CA HIS A 163 0.11 -7.15 -14.46
C HIS A 163 -0.22 -5.91 -13.60
N VAL A 164 -0.80 -4.85 -14.18
CA VAL A 164 -1.28 -3.68 -13.42
C VAL A 164 -2.44 -4.09 -12.49
N ARG A 165 -3.41 -4.85 -13.03
CA ARG A 165 -4.55 -5.37 -12.25
C ARG A 165 -4.09 -6.32 -11.14
N ASP A 166 -3.13 -7.21 -11.41
CA ASP A 166 -2.52 -8.08 -10.39
C ASP A 166 -1.81 -7.26 -9.30
N GLY A 167 -1.10 -6.19 -9.69
CA GLY A 167 -0.51 -5.22 -8.76
C GLY A 167 -1.56 -4.53 -7.89
N ALA A 168 -2.69 -4.10 -8.47
CA ALA A 168 -3.78 -3.47 -7.74
C ALA A 168 -4.48 -4.45 -6.77
N CYS A 169 -4.66 -5.72 -7.17
CA CYS A 169 -5.12 -6.77 -6.27
C CYS A 169 -4.17 -6.96 -5.08
N TYR A 170 -2.85 -6.87 -5.30
CA TYR A 170 -1.86 -6.91 -4.22
C TYR A 170 -1.96 -5.70 -3.27
N VAL A 171 -2.30 -4.53 -3.78
CA VAL A 171 -2.61 -3.35 -2.94
C VAL A 171 -3.82 -3.62 -2.06
N CYS A 172 -4.94 -4.08 -2.62
CA CYS A 172 -6.14 -4.40 -1.87
C CYS A 172 -5.87 -5.43 -0.76
N TRP A 173 -5.13 -6.50 -1.07
CA TRP A 173 -4.71 -7.49 -0.07
C TRP A 173 -3.86 -6.87 1.04
N SER A 174 -2.93 -5.99 0.68
CA SER A 174 -2.06 -5.31 1.63
C SER A 174 -2.87 -4.37 2.54
N PHE A 175 -3.81 -3.62 1.98
CA PHE A 175 -4.64 -2.66 2.71
C PHE A 175 -5.59 -3.36 3.69
N ALA A 176 -6.26 -4.43 3.27
CA ALA A 176 -7.15 -5.21 4.13
C ALA A 176 -6.45 -5.77 5.39
N ARG A 177 -5.13 -5.97 5.32
CA ARG A 177 -4.31 -6.44 6.45
C ARG A 177 -3.64 -5.32 7.22
N ALA A 178 -3.40 -4.18 6.58
CA ALA A 178 -2.70 -3.04 7.15
C ALA A 178 -3.63 -2.17 8.01
N TYR A 179 -4.83 -1.87 7.51
CA TYR A 179 -5.77 -0.94 8.13
C TYR A 179 -6.75 -1.63 9.06
N ASP A 180 -7.30 -0.86 9.99
CA ASP A 180 -8.42 -1.29 10.81
C ASP A 180 -9.70 -1.41 9.97
N PRO A 181 -10.60 -2.38 10.24
CA PRO A 181 -11.84 -2.54 9.50
C PRO A 181 -12.70 -1.28 9.46
N GLN A 182 -12.67 -0.44 10.51
CA GLN A 182 -13.47 0.79 10.56
C GLN A 182 -13.00 1.83 9.53
N GLU A 183 -11.68 1.99 9.39
CA GLU A 183 -11.06 2.95 8.45
C GLU A 183 -11.30 2.56 6.99
N ILE A 184 -11.29 1.27 6.68
CA ILE A 184 -11.46 0.79 5.30
C ILE A 184 -12.93 0.60 4.91
N GLN A 185 -13.85 0.52 5.88
CA GLN A 185 -15.28 0.24 5.68
C GLN A 185 -15.93 1.07 4.57
N PRO A 186 -15.70 2.40 4.47
CA PRO A 186 -16.31 3.23 3.42
C PRO A 186 -15.91 2.82 2.00
N HIS A 187 -14.76 2.16 1.86
CA HIS A 187 -14.14 1.82 0.59
C HIS A 187 -14.40 0.36 0.16
N VAL A 188 -14.83 -0.51 1.07
CA VAL A 188 -14.96 -1.96 0.84
C VAL A 188 -15.92 -2.28 -0.30
N HIS A 189 -17.05 -1.60 -0.42
CA HIS A 189 -18.02 -1.86 -1.49
C HIS A 189 -17.44 -1.56 -2.89
N GLY A 190 -16.69 -0.47 -3.04
CA GLY A 190 -16.00 -0.16 -4.29
C GLY A 190 -14.93 -1.19 -4.62
N ILE A 191 -14.09 -1.53 -3.63
CA ILE A 191 -13.00 -2.50 -3.79
C ILE A 191 -13.53 -3.88 -4.15
N SER A 192 -14.55 -4.38 -3.44
CA SER A 192 -15.15 -5.70 -3.69
C SER A 192 -15.73 -5.80 -5.10
N ARG A 193 -16.52 -4.81 -5.54
CA ARG A 193 -17.08 -4.78 -6.90
C ARG A 193 -15.99 -4.80 -7.97
N SER A 194 -14.95 -3.99 -7.81
CA SER A 194 -13.83 -3.93 -8.77
C SER A 194 -13.01 -5.22 -8.77
N LEU A 195 -12.77 -5.85 -7.61
CA LEU A 195 -12.09 -7.14 -7.50
C LEU A 195 -12.87 -8.26 -8.20
N SER A 196 -14.20 -8.32 -8.02
CA SER A 196 -15.04 -9.27 -8.74
C SER A 196 -14.92 -9.08 -10.24
N THR A 197 -14.94 -7.83 -10.72
CA THR A 197 -14.82 -7.51 -12.14
C THR A 197 -13.44 -7.91 -12.70
N ALA A 198 -12.38 -7.65 -11.95
CA ALA A 198 -11.01 -8.04 -12.31
C ALA A 198 -10.84 -9.57 -12.38
N ALA A 199 -11.57 -10.34 -11.57
CA ALA A 199 -11.57 -11.80 -11.60
C ALA A 199 -12.28 -12.37 -12.85
N PHE A 200 -13.27 -11.67 -13.40
CA PHE A 200 -13.97 -12.10 -14.61
C PHE A 200 -13.21 -11.80 -15.91
N HIS A 201 -12.13 -11.01 -15.88
CA HIS A 201 -11.24 -10.89 -17.03
C HIS A 201 -10.48 -12.22 -17.23
N PRO A 202 -10.69 -12.96 -18.33
CA PRO A 202 -10.32 -14.38 -18.48
C PRO A 202 -8.80 -14.71 -18.51
N LEU A 203 -7.94 -13.77 -18.12
CA LEU A 203 -6.48 -13.93 -18.05
C LEU A 203 -5.91 -13.75 -16.62
N SER A 204 -6.69 -13.36 -15.62
CA SER A 204 -6.21 -13.14 -14.23
C SER A 204 -6.35 -14.37 -13.32
N LEU A 205 -7.20 -15.33 -13.68
CA LEU A 205 -7.52 -16.45 -12.77
C LEU A 205 -6.37 -17.45 -12.57
N LEU A 206 -5.45 -17.58 -13.55
CA LEU A 206 -4.34 -18.53 -13.45
C LEU A 206 -3.11 -17.96 -12.73
N SER A 207 -2.89 -16.64 -12.69
CA SER A 207 -1.75 -16.04 -11.94
C SER A 207 -2.06 -15.86 -10.46
N VAL A 208 -3.29 -15.41 -10.13
CA VAL A 208 -3.70 -15.12 -8.74
C VAL A 208 -3.85 -16.40 -7.91
N LEU A 209 -4.31 -17.50 -8.51
CA LEU A 209 -4.47 -18.77 -7.80
C LEU A 209 -3.19 -19.63 -7.79
N ALA A 210 -2.31 -19.53 -8.78
CA ALA A 210 -1.15 -20.43 -8.88
C ALA A 210 0.08 -19.96 -8.09
N SER A 211 0.25 -18.66 -7.81
CA SER A 211 1.56 -18.19 -7.33
C SER A 211 1.72 -18.05 -5.81
N HIS A 212 0.66 -17.93 -4.99
CA HIS A 212 0.91 -17.54 -3.58
C HIS A 212 -0.08 -17.97 -2.48
N PHE A 213 -0.95 -18.97 -2.69
CA PHE A 213 -2.01 -19.20 -1.71
C PHE A 213 -2.25 -20.66 -1.31
N SER A 214 -1.58 -21.06 -0.23
CA SER A 214 -2.09 -22.05 0.72
C SER A 214 -3.15 -21.36 1.59
N TRP A 215 -4.41 -21.50 1.22
CA TRP A 215 -5.56 -21.00 1.99
C TRP A 215 -5.92 -22.00 3.10
N LYS A 216 -5.66 -21.65 4.37
CA LYS A 216 -6.46 -22.12 5.50
C LYS A 216 -7.09 -20.91 6.16
N GLY A 217 -8.42 -20.79 6.10
CA GLY A 217 -9.15 -19.96 7.06
C GLY A 217 -10.17 -18.96 6.51
N TRP A 218 -10.59 -19.04 5.24
CA TRP A 218 -11.74 -18.26 4.76
C TRP A 218 -12.70 -19.24 4.10
N ASP A 219 -13.77 -19.59 4.80
CA ASP A 219 -14.86 -20.39 4.23
C ASP A 219 -15.74 -19.45 3.39
N LEU A 220 -15.52 -19.48 2.08
CA LEU A 220 -16.27 -18.69 1.09
C LEU A 220 -17.73 -19.15 0.92
N ARG A 221 -18.22 -20.07 1.76
CA ARG A 221 -19.61 -20.54 1.77
C ARG A 221 -20.62 -19.55 2.34
N ALA A 222 -20.19 -18.47 2.97
CA ALA A 222 -21.10 -17.50 3.58
C ALA A 222 -21.62 -16.39 2.65
N LEU A 223 -21.26 -16.40 1.35
CA LEU A 223 -21.70 -15.39 0.37
C LEU A 223 -22.68 -15.92 -0.69
N ASP A 224 -23.06 -17.20 -0.64
CA ASP A 224 -24.04 -17.79 -1.56
C ASP A 224 -25.47 -17.86 -0.99
N GLU A 225 -25.71 -17.51 0.29
CA GLU A 225 -27.05 -17.63 0.91
C GLU A 225 -27.93 -16.36 0.84
N GLU A 226 -27.45 -15.25 0.28
CA GLU A 226 -28.28 -14.03 0.05
C GLU A 226 -28.61 -13.77 -1.44
N ALA A 227 -28.36 -14.75 -2.32
CA ALA A 227 -28.62 -14.64 -3.76
C ALA A 227 -29.61 -15.69 -4.31
N GLN A 228 -30.51 -16.22 -3.48
CA GLN A 228 -31.69 -17.00 -3.88
C GLN A 228 -32.90 -16.62 -3.02
#